data_AF-A0A2M7EL43-F1
#
_entry.id   AF-A0A2M7EL43-F1
#
_cell.length_a   1.000
_cell.length_b   1.000
_cell.length_c   1.000
_cell.angle_alpha   90.00
_cell.angle_beta   90.00
_cell.angle_gamma   90.00
#
_symmetry.space_group_name_H-M   'P 1'
#
loop_
_entity.id
_entity.type
_entity.pdbx_description
1 polymer ?
#
loop_
_entity_poly.entity_id
_entity_poly.type
_entity_poly.pdbx_seq_one_letter_code
_entity_poly.pdbx_strand_id
1 'polypeptide(L)'
;MREDRYITPDQEKKALAQMNSLTFSKSRMSINAPHFVFYVKELIEKEYGAKILDQGLKIKTSLSLDVQQKAEKIVKEEIDGIKKFKVGNGAVVVLDSQSDEVLGMVGSYDYNDSEYGNFNSAIAKRQPGSAIKPITYALALEKGYTAATTLMDVKTVFPVKDQPDYVPVNYDGKFRGPVQLRFALANSYNIPAVKLVSMIGISDFLERADLMGLHTLAPTQENLNRFGLSITLGGGEVTLLDLSNAFAVFARGGVRKEPVAILEIKDHNGKIIFKARPSAETK
;
A
#
# COMPACT_ATOMS: atom_id res chain seq x y z
N MET A 1 16.00 -2.79 -49.30
CA MET A 1 17.47 -2.55 -49.26
C MET A 1 18.21 -3.22 -50.40
N ARG A 2 18.18 -4.56 -50.54
CA ARG A 2 18.88 -5.23 -51.66
C ARG A 2 18.22 -4.96 -53.01
N GLU A 3 16.90 -5.05 -53.09
CA GLU A 3 16.12 -4.75 -54.32
C GLU A 3 16.30 -3.29 -54.76
N ASP A 4 16.44 -2.39 -53.79
CA ASP A 4 16.73 -0.96 -54.01
C ASP A 4 18.24 -0.67 -54.19
N ARG A 5 19.09 -1.70 -54.25
CA ARG A 5 20.56 -1.63 -54.44
C ARG A 5 21.35 -0.87 -53.35
N TYR A 6 20.79 -0.70 -52.15
CA TYR A 6 21.52 -0.14 -51.00
C TYR A 6 22.52 -1.10 -50.37
N ILE A 7 22.35 -2.42 -50.55
CA ILE A 7 23.26 -3.45 -50.05
C ILE A 7 23.52 -4.53 -51.10
N THR A 8 24.69 -5.15 -51.04
CA THR A 8 25.05 -6.29 -51.90
C THR A 8 24.47 -7.61 -51.37
N PRO A 9 24.32 -8.64 -52.23
CA PRO A 9 23.91 -9.99 -51.78
C PRO A 9 24.82 -10.57 -50.69
N ASP A 10 26.12 -10.29 -50.72
CA ASP A 10 27.06 -10.71 -49.67
C ASP A 10 26.84 -9.97 -48.35
N GLN A 11 26.49 -8.68 -48.38
CA GLN A 11 26.15 -7.91 -47.19
C GLN A 11 24.83 -8.40 -46.57
N GLU A 12 23.84 -8.73 -47.39
CA GLU A 12 22.59 -9.38 -46.93
C GLU A 12 22.89 -10.71 -46.25
N LYS A 13 23.67 -11.59 -46.90
CA LYS A 13 24.04 -12.90 -46.35
C LYS A 13 24.82 -12.79 -45.04
N LYS A 14 25.76 -11.84 -44.94
CA LYS A 14 26.52 -11.57 -43.71
C LYS A 14 25.62 -11.02 -42.59
N ALA A 15 24.72 -10.09 -42.89
CA ALA A 15 23.81 -9.52 -41.91
C ALA A 15 22.82 -10.57 -41.37
N LEU A 16 22.26 -11.43 -42.24
CA LEU A 16 21.41 -12.55 -41.84
C LEU A 16 22.16 -13.58 -40.99
N ALA A 17 23.43 -13.87 -41.34
CA ALA A 17 24.28 -14.75 -40.53
C ALA A 17 24.59 -14.14 -39.14
N GLN A 18 24.75 -12.82 -39.06
CA GLN A 18 24.94 -12.09 -37.81
C GLN A 18 23.67 -12.03 -36.95
N MET A 19 22.46 -12.04 -37.53
CA MET A 19 21.22 -12.08 -36.74
C MET A 19 21.14 -13.30 -35.81
N ASN A 20 21.63 -14.45 -36.25
CA ASN A 20 21.66 -15.66 -35.41
C ASN A 20 22.60 -15.54 -34.19
N SER A 21 23.51 -14.55 -34.20
CA SER A 21 24.38 -14.22 -33.07
C SER A 21 23.87 -13.06 -32.21
N LEU A 22 22.80 -12.36 -32.64
CA LEU A 22 22.23 -11.27 -31.88
C LEU A 22 21.36 -11.82 -30.75
N THR A 23 21.83 -11.66 -29.52
CA THR A 23 21.02 -11.88 -28.33
C THR A 23 20.28 -10.60 -28.00
N PHE A 24 18.97 -10.58 -28.20
CA PHE A 24 18.12 -9.49 -27.73
C PHE A 24 18.04 -9.57 -26.20
N SER A 25 18.84 -8.76 -25.50
CA SER A 25 18.66 -8.62 -24.06
C SER A 25 17.37 -7.84 -23.79
N LYS A 26 16.51 -8.35 -22.91
CA LYS A 26 15.41 -7.53 -22.39
C LYS A 26 16.00 -6.23 -21.82
N SER A 27 15.47 -5.09 -22.23
CA SER A 27 15.86 -3.79 -21.66
C SER A 27 15.64 -3.86 -20.16
N ARG A 28 16.73 -3.83 -19.38
CA ARG A 28 16.64 -3.76 -17.92
C ARG A 28 16.35 -2.31 -17.54
N MET A 29 15.35 -2.12 -16.70
CA MET A 29 15.11 -0.83 -16.08
C MET A 29 16.29 -0.51 -15.16
N SER A 30 17.03 0.55 -15.49
CA SER A 30 18.27 0.95 -14.82
C SER A 30 18.11 2.16 -13.90
N ILE A 31 16.89 2.68 -13.74
CA ILE A 31 16.60 3.79 -12.84
C ILE A 31 16.56 3.31 -11.39
N ASN A 32 16.96 4.19 -10.46
CA ASN A 32 16.77 3.96 -9.03
C ASN A 32 15.29 4.10 -8.67
N ALA A 33 14.82 3.30 -7.71
CA ALA A 33 13.48 3.40 -7.13
C ALA A 33 12.33 3.38 -8.18
N PRO A 34 12.30 2.42 -9.13
CA PRO A 34 11.40 2.48 -10.27
C PRO A 34 9.92 2.60 -9.87
N HIS A 35 9.47 1.84 -8.85
CA HIS A 35 8.11 1.93 -8.31
C HIS A 35 7.75 3.34 -7.83
N PHE A 36 8.65 4.00 -7.09
CA PHE A 36 8.44 5.37 -6.64
C PHE A 36 8.41 6.36 -7.80
N VAL A 37 9.32 6.21 -8.78
CA VAL A 37 9.39 7.09 -9.96
C VAL A 37 8.10 7.02 -10.77
N PHE A 38 7.59 5.81 -11.05
CA PHE A 38 6.33 5.64 -11.76
C PHE A 38 5.13 6.11 -10.95
N TYR A 39 5.14 5.93 -9.63
CA TYR A 39 4.12 6.51 -8.75
C TYR A 39 4.09 8.05 -8.84
N VAL A 40 5.24 8.72 -8.77
CA VAL A 40 5.33 10.18 -8.95
C VAL A 40 4.86 10.61 -10.34
N LYS A 41 5.23 9.84 -11.38
CA LYS A 41 4.77 10.08 -12.74
C LYS A 41 3.23 10.05 -12.81
N GLU A 42 2.60 9.00 -12.28
CA GLU A 42 1.15 8.85 -12.24
C GLU A 42 0.45 10.00 -11.49
N LEU A 43 1.02 10.45 -10.37
CA LEU A 43 0.49 11.61 -9.64
C LEU A 43 0.48 12.89 -10.50
N ILE A 44 1.55 13.15 -11.24
CA ILE A 44 1.66 14.32 -12.12
C ILE A 44 0.72 14.19 -13.31
N GLU A 45 0.64 13.01 -13.93
CA GLU A 45 -0.27 12.76 -15.06
C GLU A 45 -1.74 12.93 -14.63
N LYS A 46 -2.09 12.49 -13.42
CA LYS A 46 -3.44 12.64 -12.86
C LYS A 46 -3.82 14.10 -12.62
N GLU A 47 -2.89 14.91 -12.12
CA GLU A 47 -3.15 16.32 -11.76
C GLU A 47 -3.11 17.26 -12.98
N TYR A 48 -2.12 17.07 -13.86
CA TYR A 48 -1.80 18.03 -14.93
C TYR A 48 -2.00 17.47 -16.35
N GLY A 49 -2.33 16.19 -16.47
CA GLY A 49 -2.45 15.48 -17.75
C GLY A 49 -1.12 14.98 -18.31
N ALA A 50 -1.16 13.90 -19.10
CA ALA A 50 0.04 13.22 -19.59
C ALA A 50 1.00 14.11 -20.41
N LYS A 51 0.47 15.09 -21.16
CA LYS A 51 1.27 15.97 -22.03
C LYS A 51 2.23 16.88 -21.27
N ILE A 52 2.06 17.08 -19.96
CA ILE A 52 2.98 17.94 -19.19
C ILE A 52 4.38 17.34 -19.10
N LEU A 53 4.49 16.00 -19.12
CA LEU A 53 5.77 15.31 -18.98
C LEU A 53 6.69 15.53 -20.19
N ASP A 54 6.12 15.85 -21.35
CA ASP A 54 6.86 16.16 -22.58
C ASP A 54 7.56 17.54 -22.55
N GLN A 55 7.31 18.35 -21.51
CA GLN A 55 7.77 19.75 -21.42
C GLN A 55 9.14 19.91 -20.72
N GLY A 56 9.83 18.81 -20.44
CA GLY A 56 11.17 18.83 -19.81
C GLY A 56 11.13 19.27 -18.34
N LEU A 57 10.18 18.75 -17.56
CA LEU A 57 10.02 19.09 -16.15
C LEU A 57 11.21 18.67 -15.30
N LYS A 58 11.52 19.46 -14.28
CA LYS A 58 12.42 19.11 -13.17
C LYS A 58 11.59 18.91 -11.91
N ILE A 59 11.60 17.68 -11.40
CA ILE A 59 10.77 17.27 -10.25
C ILE A 59 11.69 16.96 -9.07
N LYS A 60 11.48 17.63 -7.95
CA LYS A 60 12.08 17.30 -6.66
C LYS A 60 11.09 16.47 -5.85
N THR A 61 11.49 15.28 -5.43
CA THR A 61 10.65 14.34 -4.67
C THR A 61 11.10 14.25 -3.21
N SER A 62 10.31 13.56 -2.39
CA SER A 62 10.63 13.23 -0.99
C SER A 62 11.49 11.98 -0.82
N LEU A 63 11.75 11.24 -1.91
CA LEU A 63 12.50 10.00 -1.87
C LEU A 63 13.88 10.21 -1.22
N SER A 64 14.16 9.43 -0.19
CA SER A 64 15.51 9.27 0.34
C SER A 64 16.15 8.04 -0.28
N LEU A 65 17.17 8.25 -1.12
CA LEU A 65 17.82 7.14 -1.83
C LEU A 65 18.48 6.13 -0.87
N ASP A 66 19.00 6.58 0.28
CA ASP A 66 19.56 5.71 1.32
C ASP A 66 18.47 4.82 1.95
N VAL A 67 17.32 5.41 2.30
CA VAL A 67 16.18 4.66 2.86
C VAL A 67 15.65 3.66 1.83
N GLN A 68 15.51 4.09 0.58
CA GLN A 68 15.07 3.23 -0.52
C GLN A 68 15.98 2.02 -0.70
N GLN A 69 17.30 2.23 -0.82
CA GLN A 69 18.26 1.15 -1.04
C GLN A 69 18.28 0.16 0.13
N LYS A 70 18.14 0.65 1.37
CA LYS A 70 17.98 -0.20 2.55
C LYS A 70 16.69 -1.01 2.49
N ALA A 71 15.56 -0.39 2.12
CA ALA A 71 14.29 -1.09 1.99
C ALA A 71 14.33 -2.16 0.89
N GLU A 72 14.90 -1.86 -0.28
CA GLU A 72 15.08 -2.82 -1.38
C GLU A 72 15.95 -4.02 -0.95
N LYS A 73 17.05 -3.74 -0.23
CA LYS A 73 17.91 -4.78 0.33
C LYS A 73 17.15 -5.67 1.33
N ILE A 74 16.42 -5.08 2.28
CA ILE A 74 15.64 -5.82 3.28
C ILE A 74 14.59 -6.69 2.62
N VAL A 75 13.81 -6.16 1.67
CA VAL A 75 12.81 -6.94 0.93
C VAL A 75 13.46 -8.13 0.25
N LYS A 76 14.62 -7.92 -0.39
CA LYS A 76 15.34 -8.99 -1.06
C LYS A 76 15.79 -10.08 -0.09
N GLU A 77 16.46 -9.71 1.00
CA GLU A 77 16.99 -10.64 2.00
C GLU A 77 15.87 -11.43 2.70
N GLU A 78 14.79 -10.75 3.11
CA GLU A 78 13.66 -11.39 3.78
C GLU A 78 12.95 -12.38 2.87
N ILE A 79 12.64 -11.98 1.63
CA ILE A 79 11.96 -12.86 0.66
C ILE A 79 12.85 -14.06 0.33
N ASP A 80 14.16 -13.85 0.10
CA ASP A 80 15.12 -14.94 -0.13
C ASP A 80 15.11 -15.96 1.02
N GLY A 81 15.06 -15.49 2.27
CA GLY A 81 15.01 -16.34 3.47
C GLY A 81 13.75 -17.20 3.59
N ILE A 82 12.62 -16.77 3.01
CA ILE A 82 11.32 -17.44 3.15
C ILE A 82 10.80 -18.07 1.84
N LYS A 83 11.58 -18.07 0.75
CA LYS A 83 11.23 -18.68 -0.54
C LYS A 83 10.68 -20.12 -0.43
N LYS A 84 11.18 -20.91 0.52
CA LYS A 84 10.71 -22.28 0.79
C LYS A 84 9.22 -22.38 1.14
N PHE A 85 8.62 -21.30 1.64
CA PHE A 85 7.19 -21.20 1.93
C PHE A 85 6.36 -20.70 0.74
N LYS A 86 6.95 -20.69 -0.46
CA LYS A 86 6.33 -20.21 -1.72
C LYS A 86 5.94 -18.72 -1.67
N VAL A 87 6.68 -17.93 -0.89
CA VAL A 87 6.61 -16.46 -0.93
C VAL A 87 7.63 -15.98 -1.96
N GLY A 88 7.16 -15.23 -2.96
CA GLY A 88 8.00 -14.77 -4.08
C GLY A 88 8.05 -13.25 -4.26
N ASN A 89 7.27 -12.49 -3.50
CA ASN A 89 7.17 -11.04 -3.68
C ASN A 89 6.92 -10.32 -2.35
N GLY A 90 7.29 -9.05 -2.28
CA GLY A 90 7.14 -8.20 -1.10
C GLY A 90 7.09 -6.71 -1.47
N ALA A 91 6.50 -5.92 -0.59
CA ALA A 91 6.44 -4.47 -0.73
C ALA A 91 6.70 -3.79 0.61
N VAL A 92 7.27 -2.59 0.54
CA VAL A 92 7.58 -1.74 1.69
C VAL A 92 7.24 -0.30 1.33
N VAL A 93 6.60 0.39 2.26
CA VAL A 93 6.42 1.85 2.24
C VAL A 93 7.05 2.40 3.51
N VAL A 94 7.86 3.45 3.37
CA VAL A 94 8.43 4.19 4.49
C VAL A 94 7.94 5.62 4.42
N LEU A 95 7.23 6.05 5.47
CA LEU A 95 6.73 7.41 5.63
C LEU A 95 7.45 8.09 6.78
N ASP A 96 7.76 9.37 6.62
CA ASP A 96 8.04 10.23 7.76
C ASP A 96 6.71 10.59 8.46
N SER A 97 6.56 10.17 9.72
CA SER A 97 5.28 10.39 10.42
C SER A 97 4.94 11.86 10.69
N GLN A 98 5.91 12.78 10.67
CA GLN A 98 5.68 14.21 10.95
C GLN A 98 5.32 14.98 9.67
N SER A 99 6.06 14.77 8.58
CA SER A 99 5.86 15.46 7.30
C SER A 99 4.93 14.71 6.35
N ASP A 100 4.70 13.42 6.58
CA ASP A 100 4.02 12.47 5.68
C ASP A 100 4.75 12.26 4.35
N GLU A 101 6.03 12.62 4.30
CA GLU A 101 6.90 12.40 3.15
C GLU A 101 7.13 10.91 2.92
N VAL A 102 6.90 10.45 1.68
CA VAL A 102 7.19 9.08 1.25
C VAL A 102 8.69 8.94 1.01
N LEU A 103 9.41 8.48 2.03
CA LEU A 103 10.87 8.35 2.01
C LEU A 103 11.36 7.16 1.18
N GLY A 104 10.53 6.11 1.06
CA GLY A 104 10.84 4.91 0.28
C GLY A 104 9.57 4.15 -0.13
N MET A 105 9.59 3.59 -1.34
CA MET A 105 8.53 2.76 -1.88
C MET A 105 9.13 1.62 -2.70
N VAL A 106 8.98 0.40 -2.19
CA VAL A 106 9.33 -0.85 -2.87
C VAL A 106 8.02 -1.57 -3.18
N GLY A 107 7.70 -1.73 -4.46
CA GLY A 107 6.47 -2.38 -4.90
C GLY A 107 6.61 -3.87 -5.22
N SER A 108 7.83 -4.37 -5.34
CA SER A 108 8.12 -5.77 -5.62
C SER A 108 9.54 -6.17 -5.19
N TYR A 109 9.77 -7.47 -5.07
CA TYR A 109 11.06 -8.08 -4.78
C TYR A 109 12.11 -7.80 -5.86
N ASP A 110 11.72 -7.86 -7.13
CA ASP A 110 12.56 -7.50 -8.27
C ASP A 110 11.71 -6.81 -9.33
N TYR A 111 11.98 -5.52 -9.59
CA TYR A 111 11.25 -4.76 -10.60
C TYR A 111 11.37 -5.34 -12.01
N ASN A 112 12.51 -5.96 -12.32
CA ASN A 112 12.81 -6.50 -13.65
C ASN A 112 12.31 -7.94 -13.84
N ASP A 113 11.66 -8.52 -12.83
CA ASP A 113 10.94 -9.78 -13.00
C ASP A 113 9.82 -9.61 -14.04
N SER A 114 9.81 -10.46 -15.06
CA SER A 114 8.92 -10.29 -16.20
C SER A 114 7.48 -10.74 -15.98
N GLU A 115 7.20 -11.44 -14.87
CA GLU A 115 5.86 -11.94 -14.57
C GLU A 115 5.07 -10.93 -13.71
N TYR A 116 5.72 -10.36 -12.70
CA TYR A 116 5.04 -9.47 -11.73
C TYR A 116 5.90 -8.30 -11.25
N GLY A 117 7.14 -8.16 -11.72
CA GLY A 117 8.11 -7.22 -11.15
C GLY A 117 7.68 -5.76 -11.24
N ASN A 118 7.10 -5.36 -12.36
CA ASN A 118 6.63 -3.98 -12.57
C ASN A 118 5.27 -3.68 -11.91
N PHE A 119 4.62 -4.66 -11.28
CA PHE A 119 3.37 -4.43 -10.55
C PHE A 119 3.66 -3.87 -9.16
N ASN A 120 3.28 -2.62 -8.93
CA ASN A 120 3.54 -1.94 -7.67
C ASN A 120 2.58 -2.39 -6.57
N SER A 121 3.01 -3.38 -5.76
CA SER A 121 2.20 -3.90 -4.67
C SER A 121 2.03 -2.91 -3.49
N ALA A 122 2.80 -1.83 -3.44
CA ALA A 122 2.65 -0.79 -2.42
C ALA A 122 1.35 0.02 -2.58
N ILE A 123 0.87 0.16 -3.82
CA ILE A 123 -0.37 0.86 -4.18
C ILE A 123 -1.47 -0.09 -4.68
N ALA A 124 -1.19 -1.39 -4.72
CA ALA A 124 -2.18 -2.41 -5.07
C ALA A 124 -3.13 -2.68 -3.91
N LYS A 125 -4.40 -2.93 -4.23
CA LYS A 125 -5.42 -3.33 -3.25
C LYS A 125 -5.15 -4.74 -2.74
N ARG A 126 -5.08 -4.89 -1.41
CA ARG A 126 -4.97 -6.17 -0.70
C ARG A 126 -5.77 -6.13 0.60
N GLN A 127 -6.21 -7.30 1.05
CA GLN A 127 -6.79 -7.44 2.39
C GLN A 127 -5.69 -7.24 3.44
N PRO A 128 -5.83 -6.28 4.38
CA PRO A 128 -4.81 -5.99 5.39
C PRO A 128 -4.78 -7.01 6.54
N GLY A 129 -5.76 -7.91 6.58
CA GLY A 129 -5.96 -8.85 7.67
C GLY A 129 -6.10 -8.12 9.01
N SER A 130 -5.45 -8.66 10.05
CA SER A 130 -5.52 -8.10 11.41
C SER A 130 -4.89 -6.71 11.56
N ALA A 131 -4.13 -6.21 10.59
CA ALA A 131 -3.54 -4.87 10.64
C ALA A 131 -4.60 -3.75 10.68
N ILE A 132 -5.86 -4.05 10.34
CA ILE A 132 -6.97 -3.09 10.43
C ILE A 132 -7.54 -2.92 11.84
N LYS A 133 -7.32 -3.90 12.75
CA LYS A 133 -7.91 -3.90 14.09
C LYS A 133 -7.64 -2.62 14.89
N PRO A 134 -6.44 -1.99 14.85
CA PRO A 134 -6.22 -0.73 15.55
C PRO A 134 -7.28 0.34 15.29
N ILE A 135 -7.88 0.39 14.10
CA ILE A 135 -8.96 1.33 13.77
C ILE A 135 -10.25 1.01 14.55
N THR A 136 -10.66 -0.27 14.58
CA THR A 136 -11.82 -0.72 15.38
C THR A 136 -11.64 -0.38 16.86
N TYR A 137 -10.44 -0.62 17.39
CA TYR A 137 -10.16 -0.39 18.80
C TYR A 137 -10.02 1.11 19.13
N ALA A 138 -9.44 1.91 18.23
CA ALA A 138 -9.40 3.36 18.37
C ALA A 138 -10.81 3.96 18.41
N LEU A 139 -11.69 3.57 17.49
CA LEU A 139 -13.09 3.99 17.49
C LEU A 139 -13.84 3.58 18.77
N ALA A 140 -13.56 2.39 19.30
CA ALA A 140 -14.13 1.98 20.59
C ALA A 140 -13.66 2.89 21.72
N LEU A 141 -12.37 3.24 21.78
CA LEU A 141 -11.83 4.17 22.79
C LEU A 141 -12.50 5.55 22.69
N GLU A 142 -12.70 6.06 21.48
CA GLU A 142 -13.44 7.33 21.24
C GLU A 142 -14.88 7.27 21.75
N LYS A 143 -15.51 6.09 21.69
CA LYS A 143 -16.87 5.83 22.19
C LYS A 143 -16.92 5.53 23.70
N GLY A 144 -15.84 5.78 24.44
CA GLY A 144 -15.79 5.64 25.90
C GLY A 144 -15.43 4.24 26.41
N TYR A 145 -15.07 3.31 25.53
CA TYR A 145 -14.44 2.06 25.96
C TYR A 145 -13.04 2.38 26.51
N THR A 146 -12.55 1.54 27.41
CA THR A 146 -11.21 1.72 28.00
C THR A 146 -10.34 0.51 27.73
N ALA A 147 -9.02 0.67 27.92
CA ALA A 147 -8.08 -0.44 27.88
C ALA A 147 -8.44 -1.59 28.83
N ALA A 148 -9.21 -1.31 29.91
CA ALA A 148 -9.67 -2.28 30.90
C ALA A 148 -11.06 -2.86 30.60
N THR A 149 -11.78 -2.37 29.58
CA THR A 149 -13.10 -2.91 29.22
C THR A 149 -12.99 -4.38 28.89
N THR A 150 -13.82 -5.21 29.53
CA THR A 150 -13.84 -6.65 29.30
C THR A 150 -14.68 -7.01 28.08
N LEU A 151 -14.08 -7.74 27.15
CA LEU A 151 -14.72 -8.35 25.99
C LEU A 151 -14.74 -9.88 26.17
N MET A 152 -15.79 -10.52 25.69
CA MET A 152 -15.94 -11.98 25.83
C MET A 152 -15.36 -12.72 24.63
N ASP A 153 -14.21 -13.38 24.81
CA ASP A 153 -13.61 -14.33 23.87
C ASP A 153 -14.19 -15.74 24.06
N VAL A 154 -15.41 -15.94 23.56
CA VAL A 154 -16.16 -17.21 23.63
C VAL A 154 -16.80 -17.50 22.27
N LYS A 155 -17.09 -18.78 21.97
CA LYS A 155 -17.83 -19.14 20.74
C LYS A 155 -19.06 -18.24 20.59
N THR A 156 -19.14 -17.56 19.45
CA THR A 156 -20.19 -16.58 19.18
C THR A 156 -20.69 -16.77 17.76
N VAL A 157 -22.00 -16.79 17.62
CA VAL A 157 -22.70 -16.93 16.35
C VAL A 157 -23.30 -15.59 16.01
N PHE A 158 -23.00 -15.08 14.82
CA PHE A 158 -23.59 -13.86 14.27
C PHE A 158 -24.52 -14.25 13.11
N PRO A 159 -25.84 -14.25 13.31
CA PRO A 159 -26.79 -14.57 12.26
C PRO A 159 -26.67 -13.60 11.09
N VAL A 160 -26.68 -14.13 9.86
CA VAL A 160 -26.65 -13.32 8.62
C VAL A 160 -27.89 -13.67 7.81
N LYS A 161 -28.63 -12.64 7.38
CA LYS A 161 -29.84 -12.84 6.58
C LYS A 161 -29.46 -13.47 5.23
N ASP A 162 -30.21 -14.51 4.83
CA ASP A 162 -30.07 -15.19 3.53
C ASP A 162 -28.67 -15.81 3.29
N GLN A 163 -27.88 -16.02 4.35
CA GLN A 163 -26.54 -16.62 4.30
C GLN A 163 -26.32 -17.53 5.53
N PRO A 164 -25.31 -18.42 5.49
CA PRO A 164 -24.90 -19.14 6.69
C PRO A 164 -24.47 -18.19 7.81
N ASP A 165 -24.70 -18.60 9.05
CA ASP A 165 -24.24 -17.85 10.23
C ASP A 165 -22.73 -17.61 10.18
N TYR A 166 -22.31 -16.40 10.55
CA TYR A 166 -20.91 -16.08 10.69
C TYR A 166 -20.42 -16.48 12.08
N VAL A 167 -19.51 -17.46 12.14
CA VAL A 167 -18.93 -17.99 13.38
C VAL A 167 -17.41 -17.79 13.34
N PRO A 168 -16.88 -16.64 13.79
CA PRO A 168 -15.44 -16.38 13.78
C PRO A 168 -14.69 -17.29 14.76
N VAL A 169 -13.44 -17.60 14.41
CA VAL A 169 -12.50 -18.34 15.26
C VAL A 169 -11.22 -17.53 15.46
N ASN A 170 -10.55 -17.73 16.60
CA ASN A 170 -9.19 -17.23 16.80
C ASN A 170 -8.20 -18.07 16.00
N TYR A 171 -7.02 -17.50 15.72
CA TYR A 171 -5.97 -18.16 14.94
C TYR A 171 -5.51 -19.50 15.55
N ASP A 172 -5.69 -19.69 16.86
CA ASP A 172 -5.33 -20.89 17.60
C ASP A 172 -6.53 -21.80 17.94
N GLY A 173 -7.74 -21.43 17.52
CA GLY A 173 -8.97 -22.17 17.79
C GLY A 173 -9.42 -22.17 19.26
N LYS A 174 -8.78 -21.39 20.14
CA LYS A 174 -9.07 -21.36 21.59
C LYS A 174 -9.96 -20.19 21.99
N PHE A 175 -10.66 -20.36 23.11
CA PHE A 175 -11.46 -19.32 23.77
C PHE A 175 -10.85 -19.01 25.15
N ARG A 176 -10.81 -17.72 25.52
CA ARG A 176 -10.24 -17.26 26.79
C ARG A 176 -11.29 -16.78 27.80
N GLY A 177 -12.55 -16.71 27.40
CA GLY A 177 -13.60 -16.11 28.22
C GLY A 177 -13.39 -14.60 28.31
N PRO A 178 -13.51 -13.98 29.50
CA PRO A 178 -13.33 -12.53 29.64
C PRO A 178 -11.88 -12.11 29.38
N VAL A 179 -11.67 -11.18 28.44
CA VAL A 179 -10.38 -10.58 28.13
C VAL A 179 -10.50 -9.06 28.09
N GLN A 180 -9.51 -8.34 28.62
CA GLN A 180 -9.52 -6.87 28.52
C GLN A 180 -9.21 -6.41 27.10
N LEU A 181 -9.79 -5.29 26.68
CA LEU A 181 -9.63 -4.68 25.36
C LEU A 181 -8.16 -4.59 24.93
N ARG A 182 -7.27 -4.15 25.83
CA ARG A 182 -5.82 -4.10 25.56
C ARG A 182 -5.20 -5.45 25.23
N PHE A 183 -5.61 -6.52 25.92
CA PHE A 183 -5.09 -7.86 25.68
C PHE A 183 -5.70 -8.48 24.43
N ALA A 184 -6.96 -8.18 24.14
CA ALA A 184 -7.60 -8.60 22.91
C ALA A 184 -6.90 -8.00 21.67
N LEU A 185 -6.55 -6.72 21.71
CA LEU A 185 -5.77 -6.06 20.65
C LEU A 185 -4.34 -6.61 20.59
N ALA A 186 -3.63 -6.65 21.73
CA ALA A 186 -2.22 -7.05 21.78
C ALA A 186 -1.97 -8.49 21.28
N ASN A 187 -2.94 -9.37 21.47
CA ASN A 187 -2.88 -10.75 20.98
C ASN A 187 -3.65 -10.97 19.67
N SER A 188 -4.21 -9.90 19.10
CA SER A 188 -4.99 -9.94 17.86
C SER A 188 -6.11 -11.00 17.88
N TYR A 189 -6.86 -11.12 18.97
CA TYR A 189 -7.99 -12.06 19.02
C TYR A 189 -9.10 -11.61 18.06
N ASN A 190 -9.61 -12.55 17.28
CA ASN A 190 -10.60 -12.28 16.25
C ASN A 190 -12.00 -12.10 16.85
N ILE A 191 -12.39 -12.99 17.77
CA ILE A 191 -13.75 -12.99 18.31
C ILE A 191 -14.06 -11.71 19.08
N PRO A 192 -13.19 -11.21 19.99
CA PRO A 192 -13.40 -9.92 20.63
C PRO A 192 -13.45 -8.76 19.64
N ALA A 193 -12.65 -8.77 18.57
CA ALA A 193 -12.66 -7.71 17.55
C ALA A 193 -13.99 -7.68 16.78
N VAL A 194 -14.51 -8.85 16.36
CA VAL A 194 -15.82 -8.97 15.70
C VAL A 194 -16.96 -8.52 16.62
N LYS A 195 -16.92 -8.90 17.90
CA LYS A 195 -17.88 -8.39 18.89
C LYS A 195 -17.78 -6.88 19.03
N LEU A 196 -16.57 -6.34 19.11
CA LEU A 196 -16.35 -4.92 19.28
C LEU A 196 -16.91 -4.13 18.11
N VAL A 197 -16.62 -4.53 16.86
CA VAL A 197 -17.17 -3.86 15.68
C VAL A 197 -18.70 -3.97 15.62
N SER A 198 -19.27 -5.10 16.07
CA SER A 198 -20.73 -5.27 16.15
C SER A 198 -21.40 -4.32 17.15
N MET A 199 -20.69 -3.95 18.22
CA MET A 199 -21.21 -3.02 19.24
C MET A 199 -21.02 -1.56 18.83
N ILE A 200 -19.89 -1.21 18.20
CA ILE A 200 -19.60 0.18 17.83
C ILE A 200 -20.26 0.60 16.50
N GLY A 201 -20.59 -0.35 15.62
CA GLY A 201 -21.25 -0.13 14.34
C GLY A 201 -20.30 -0.22 13.14
N ILE A 202 -20.77 -0.86 12.05
CA ILE A 202 -20.01 -0.96 10.79
C ILE A 202 -19.91 0.40 10.09
N SER A 203 -21.00 1.18 10.07
CA SER A 203 -21.01 2.53 9.45
C SER A 203 -19.93 3.42 10.06
N ASP A 204 -19.90 3.51 11.38
CA ASP A 204 -18.94 4.32 12.13
C ASP A 204 -17.51 3.81 11.93
N PHE A 205 -17.32 2.50 11.81
CA PHE A 205 -16.02 1.93 11.44
C PHE A 205 -15.56 2.38 10.05
N LEU A 206 -16.44 2.32 9.04
CA LEU A 206 -16.14 2.74 7.67
C LEU A 206 -15.84 4.24 7.60
N GLU A 207 -16.63 5.06 8.30
CA GLU A 207 -16.38 6.49 8.42
C GLU A 207 -15.03 6.78 9.08
N ARG A 208 -14.71 6.12 10.20
CA ARG A 208 -13.41 6.29 10.86
C ARG A 208 -12.25 5.84 9.96
N ALA A 209 -12.39 4.71 9.25
CA ALA A 209 -11.37 4.23 8.33
C ALA A 209 -11.12 5.23 7.18
N ASP A 210 -12.17 5.80 6.61
CA ASP A 210 -12.08 6.82 5.57
C ASP A 210 -11.41 8.11 6.07
N LEU A 211 -11.79 8.57 7.26
CA LEU A 211 -11.14 9.72 7.93
C LEU A 211 -9.66 9.47 8.23
N MET A 212 -9.23 8.22 8.33
CA MET A 212 -7.82 7.84 8.48
C MET A 212 -7.10 7.65 7.13
N GLY A 213 -7.78 7.84 5.99
CA GLY A 213 -7.22 7.76 4.64
C GLY A 213 -7.49 6.45 3.91
N LEU A 214 -8.25 5.51 4.48
CA LEU A 214 -8.59 4.24 3.83
C LEU A 214 -9.82 4.41 2.93
N HIS A 215 -9.70 5.23 1.88
CA HIS A 215 -10.82 5.64 1.03
C HIS A 215 -11.52 4.50 0.29
N THR A 216 -10.86 3.35 0.10
CA THR A 216 -11.51 2.14 -0.43
C THR A 216 -12.61 1.60 0.51
N LEU A 217 -12.59 2.00 1.78
CA LEU A 217 -13.55 1.64 2.82
C LEU A 217 -14.52 2.78 3.14
N ALA A 218 -14.57 3.85 2.32
CA ALA A 218 -15.50 4.96 2.54
C ALA A 218 -16.95 4.48 2.74
N PRO A 219 -17.76 5.16 3.58
CA PRO A 219 -19.13 4.75 3.91
C PRO A 219 -20.12 5.06 2.78
N THR A 220 -19.80 4.62 1.55
CA THR A 220 -20.70 4.69 0.40
C THR A 220 -21.84 3.69 0.55
N GLN A 221 -22.96 3.92 -0.14
CA GLN A 221 -24.07 2.96 -0.11
C GLN A 221 -23.66 1.56 -0.57
N GLU A 222 -22.74 1.46 -1.54
CA GLU A 222 -22.16 0.19 -1.98
C GLU A 222 -21.45 -0.50 -0.82
N ASN A 223 -20.54 0.20 -0.13
CA ASN A 223 -19.75 -0.36 0.96
C ASN A 223 -20.61 -0.72 2.18
N LEU A 224 -21.62 0.09 2.50
CA LEU A 224 -22.59 -0.18 3.57
C LEU A 224 -23.42 -1.45 3.30
N ASN A 225 -23.72 -1.75 2.02
CA ASN A 225 -24.42 -2.96 1.63
C ASN A 225 -23.49 -4.17 1.52
N ARG A 226 -22.21 -3.94 1.19
CA ARG A 226 -21.21 -4.97 0.91
C ARG A 226 -20.52 -5.51 2.16
N PHE A 227 -20.18 -4.65 3.11
CA PHE A 227 -19.32 -5.02 4.24
C PHE A 227 -20.12 -5.48 5.45
N GLY A 228 -19.74 -6.66 5.96
CA GLY A 228 -20.23 -7.21 7.22
C GLY A 228 -19.19 -7.13 8.34
N LEU A 229 -19.45 -7.83 9.45
CA LEU A 229 -18.59 -7.80 10.64
C LEU A 229 -17.15 -8.29 10.42
N SER A 230 -16.90 -9.03 9.33
CA SER A 230 -15.54 -9.46 8.95
C SER A 230 -14.63 -8.29 8.56
N ILE A 231 -15.16 -7.07 8.38
CA ILE A 231 -14.38 -5.90 8.02
C ILE A 231 -13.27 -5.60 9.04
N THR A 232 -13.53 -5.80 10.34
CA THR A 232 -12.52 -5.64 11.42
C THR A 232 -11.40 -6.68 11.37
N LEU A 233 -11.57 -7.75 10.57
CA LEU A 233 -10.56 -8.77 10.33
C LEU A 233 -9.86 -8.60 8.97
N GLY A 234 -10.11 -7.49 8.27
CA GLY A 234 -9.51 -7.19 6.97
C GLY A 234 -10.32 -7.71 5.78
N GLY A 235 -11.64 -7.87 5.93
CA GLY A 235 -12.53 -8.28 4.83
C GLY A 235 -12.69 -7.26 3.68
N GLY A 236 -12.10 -6.08 3.81
CA GLY A 236 -12.04 -5.04 2.78
C GLY A 236 -10.59 -4.82 2.32
N GLU A 237 -10.42 -4.45 1.06
CA GLU A 237 -9.11 -4.22 0.47
C GLU A 237 -8.66 -2.76 0.64
N VAL A 238 -7.38 -2.57 0.96
CA VAL A 238 -6.72 -1.26 1.08
C VAL A 238 -5.36 -1.31 0.37
N THR A 239 -4.73 -0.17 0.17
CA THR A 239 -3.32 -0.14 -0.30
C THR A 239 -2.36 -0.11 0.89
N LEU A 240 -1.12 -0.57 0.69
CA LEU A 240 -0.10 -0.50 1.74
C LEU A 240 0.26 0.96 2.08
N LEU A 241 0.28 1.84 1.08
CA LEU A 241 0.49 3.27 1.27
C LEU A 241 -0.58 3.88 2.18
N ASP A 242 -1.86 3.65 1.89
CA ASP A 242 -2.97 4.20 2.69
C ASP A 242 -2.98 3.59 4.10
N LEU A 243 -2.70 2.29 4.22
CA LEU A 243 -2.59 1.64 5.53
C LEU A 243 -1.43 2.22 6.35
N SER A 244 -0.27 2.46 5.74
CA SER A 244 0.88 3.05 6.41
C SER A 244 0.57 4.47 6.91
N ASN A 245 -0.12 5.27 6.10
CA ASN A 245 -0.55 6.60 6.51
C ASN A 245 -1.61 6.56 7.63
N ALA A 246 -2.56 5.62 7.56
CA ALA A 246 -3.52 5.41 8.64
C ALA A 246 -2.82 5.11 9.98
N PHE A 247 -1.71 4.36 9.97
CA PHE A 247 -0.90 4.16 11.18
C PHE A 247 -0.16 5.43 11.63
N ALA A 248 0.28 6.27 10.70
CA ALA A 248 0.92 7.54 11.02
C ALA A 248 -0.03 8.53 11.72
N VAL A 249 -1.35 8.40 11.54
CA VAL A 249 -2.36 9.14 12.33
C VAL A 249 -2.20 8.91 13.83
N PHE A 250 -1.90 7.68 14.27
CA PHE A 250 -1.65 7.39 15.68
C PHE A 250 -0.41 8.10 16.20
N ALA A 251 0.68 8.10 15.41
CA ALA A 251 1.92 8.78 15.76
C ALA A 251 1.74 10.30 15.88
N ARG A 252 0.77 10.87 15.15
CA ARG A 252 0.43 12.30 15.15
C ARG A 252 -0.72 12.66 16.10
N GLY A 253 -1.08 11.79 17.04
CA GLY A 253 -2.13 12.08 18.01
C GLY A 253 -3.51 12.33 17.38
N GLY A 254 -3.82 11.67 16.25
CA GLY A 254 -5.12 11.77 15.59
C GLY A 254 -5.16 12.70 14.37
N VAL A 255 -4.08 13.40 14.04
CA VAL A 255 -4.04 14.28 12.86
C VAL A 255 -3.68 13.48 11.61
N ARG A 256 -4.57 13.48 10.62
CA ARG A 256 -4.32 12.93 9.29
C ARG A 256 -3.63 13.95 8.38
N LYS A 257 -2.64 13.51 7.62
CA LYS A 257 -1.99 14.25 6.52
C LYS A 257 -2.08 13.39 5.25
N GLU A 258 -1.93 14.03 4.09
CA GLU A 258 -1.84 13.33 2.80
C GLU A 258 -0.38 12.95 2.52
N PRO A 259 -0.10 11.74 1.98
CA PRO A 259 1.27 11.36 1.69
C PRO A 259 1.91 12.29 0.66
N VAL A 260 3.12 12.77 0.96
CA VAL A 260 3.86 13.71 0.13
C VAL A 260 4.97 12.98 -0.62
N ALA A 261 4.79 12.81 -1.94
CA ALA A 261 5.81 12.25 -2.82
C ALA A 261 6.58 13.32 -3.63
N ILE A 262 5.96 14.49 -3.83
CA ILE A 262 6.46 15.58 -4.68
C ILE A 262 6.65 16.83 -3.81
N LEU A 263 7.86 17.39 -3.83
CA LEU A 263 8.20 18.60 -3.08
C LEU A 263 8.20 19.84 -3.97
N GLU A 264 8.63 19.72 -5.22
CA GLU A 264 8.68 20.84 -6.16
C GLU A 264 8.60 20.34 -7.61
N ILE A 265 7.87 21.07 -8.47
CA ILE A 265 7.87 20.87 -9.92
C ILE A 265 8.26 22.20 -10.58
N LYS A 266 9.25 22.15 -11.46
CA LYS A 266 9.70 23.27 -12.30
C LYS A 266 9.59 22.91 -13.78
N ASP A 267 9.29 23.89 -14.62
CA ASP A 267 9.41 23.73 -16.08
C ASP A 267 10.88 23.76 -16.54
N HIS A 268 11.10 23.59 -17.85
CA HIS A 268 12.44 23.63 -18.45
C HIS A 268 13.14 24.99 -18.28
N ASN A 269 12.40 26.09 -18.10
CA ASN A 269 12.91 27.44 -17.85
C ASN A 269 13.16 27.72 -16.36
N GLY A 270 12.87 26.77 -15.47
CA GLY A 270 13.02 26.91 -14.02
C GLY A 270 11.85 27.62 -13.33
N LYS A 271 10.76 27.92 -14.04
CA LYS A 271 9.54 28.46 -13.43
C LYS A 271 8.90 27.39 -12.54
N ILE A 272 8.59 27.76 -11.30
CA ILE A 272 7.92 26.87 -10.35
C ILE A 272 6.46 26.70 -10.78
N ILE A 273 6.07 25.45 -11.04
CA ILE A 273 4.69 25.03 -11.30
C ILE A 273 4.02 24.65 -9.98
N PHE A 274 4.75 23.92 -9.14
CA PHE A 274 4.27 23.44 -7.85
C PHE A 274 5.39 23.50 -6.82
N LYS A 275 5.01 23.80 -5.58
CA LYS A 275 5.89 23.69 -4.41
C LYS A 275 5.06 23.28 -3.21
N ALA A 276 5.42 22.16 -2.59
CA ALA A 276 4.78 21.69 -1.37
C ALA A 276 4.97 22.74 -0.26
N ARG A 277 3.92 22.97 0.53
CA ARG A 277 4.06 23.77 1.74
C ARG A 277 4.91 22.98 2.73
N PRO A 278 5.92 23.58 3.38
CA PRO A 278 6.63 22.90 4.45
C PRO A 278 5.60 22.43 5.48
N SER A 279 5.66 21.16 5.88
CA SER A 279 4.87 20.68 7.00
C SER A 279 5.24 21.58 8.18
N ALA A 280 4.28 22.35 8.69
CA ALA A 280 4.53 23.19 9.85
C ALA A 280 5.17 22.33 10.93
N GLU A 281 6.36 22.71 11.39
CA GLU A 281 6.94 22.16 12.61
C GLU A 281 5.92 22.39 13.72
N THR A 282 5.15 21.36 14.05
CA THR A 282 4.37 21.36 15.28
C THR A 282 5.41 21.28 16.40
N LYS A 283 5.69 22.43 17.00
CA LYS A 283 6.46 22.55 18.25
C LYS A 283 5.85 21.70 19.36
#